data_AF-A0A2V5UE66-F1
#
_entry.id   AF-A0A2V5UE66-F1
#
_cell.length_a   1.000
_cell.length_b   1.000
_cell.length_c   1.000
_cell.angle_alpha   90.00
_cell.angle_beta   90.00
_cell.angle_gamma   90.00
#
_symmetry.space_group_name_H-M   'P 1'
#
loop_
_entity.id
_entity.type
_entity.pdbx_description
1 polymer ?
#
loop_
_entity_poly.entity_id
_entity_poly.type
_entity_poly.pdbx_seq_one_letter_code
_entity_poly.pdbx_strand_id
1 'polypeptide(L)'
;MRNHDCWVYIPTNKHRTTLYIGITNNIARRLAQHRYGEAEGFTKRYHLNRLVWLDLSDDWEQQPKFYDRPWETEEMTRDSSRGSE
;
A
#
# COMPACT_ATOMS: atom_id res chain seq x y z
N MET A 1 -15.89 21.53 -8.49
CA MET A 1 -15.34 20.41 -7.69
C MET A 1 -14.27 19.76 -8.55
N ARG A 2 -13.03 19.65 -8.06
CA ARG A 2 -12.00 18.87 -8.78
C ARG A 2 -12.17 17.43 -8.35
N ASN A 3 -12.63 16.56 -9.25
CA ASN A 3 -12.49 15.12 -9.07
C ASN A 3 -10.99 14.86 -9.12
N HIS A 4 -10.43 14.47 -7.97
CA HIS A 4 -9.04 14.08 -7.87
C HIS A 4 -9.00 12.56 -7.95
N ASP A 5 -8.96 12.06 -9.19
CA ASP A 5 -8.86 10.63 -9.45
C ASP A 5 -7.62 10.06 -8.75
N CYS A 6 -7.84 9.07 -7.89
CA CYS A 6 -6.79 8.42 -7.14
C CYS A 6 -6.99 6.90 -7.16
N TRP A 7 -5.88 6.19 -7.23
CA TRP A 7 -5.85 4.74 -7.31
C TRP A 7 -5.70 4.15 -5.93
N VAL A 8 -6.60 3.25 -5.55
CA VAL A 8 -6.44 2.38 -4.39
C VAL A 8 -5.89 1.06 -4.88
N TYR A 9 -4.84 0.53 -4.25
CA TYR A 9 -4.16 -0.67 -4.72
C TYR A 9 -3.70 -1.55 -3.56
N ILE A 10 -3.72 -2.87 -3.79
CA ILE A 10 -3.28 -3.87 -2.82
C ILE A 10 -2.15 -4.70 -3.41
N PRO A 11 -0.88 -4.45 -3.02
CA PRO A 11 0.21 -5.33 -3.37
C PRO A 11 0.43 -6.43 -2.31
N THR A 12 1.11 -7.49 -2.73
CA THR A 12 1.48 -8.62 -1.90
C THR A 12 2.86 -9.16 -2.27
N ASN A 13 3.42 -10.02 -1.41
CA ASN A 13 4.68 -10.70 -1.66
C ASN A 13 4.48 -11.97 -2.51
N LYS A 14 5.59 -12.59 -2.92
CA LYS A 14 5.58 -13.83 -3.73
C LYS A 14 4.71 -14.94 -3.13
N HIS A 15 4.67 -15.04 -1.81
CA HIS A 15 3.96 -16.09 -1.07
C HIS A 15 2.52 -15.71 -0.68
N ARG A 16 2.04 -14.51 -1.03
CA ARG A 16 0.70 -14.00 -0.70
C ARG A 16 0.40 -13.95 0.80
N THR A 17 1.43 -13.83 1.65
CA THR A 17 1.28 -13.83 3.12
C THR A 17 1.10 -12.43 3.69
N THR A 18 1.57 -11.40 2.98
CA THR A 18 1.55 -10.01 3.45
C THR A 18 0.77 -9.18 2.45
N LEU A 19 -0.23 -8.46 2.92
CA LEU A 19 -1.03 -7.52 2.13
C LEU A 19 -0.75 -6.10 2.64
N TYR A 20 -0.80 -5.17 1.71
CA TYR A 20 -0.67 -3.74 1.98
C TYR A 20 -1.78 -3.01 1.25
N ILE A 21 -2.30 -1.91 1.78
CA ILE A 21 -3.28 -1.08 1.09
C ILE A 21 -2.64 0.28 0.89
N GLY A 22 -2.48 0.69 -0.36
CA GLY A 22 -1.92 1.99 -0.70
C GLY A 22 -2.86 2.80 -1.57
N ILE A 23 -2.71 4.11 -1.51
CA ILE A 23 -3.39 5.07 -2.38
C ILE A 23 -2.34 5.90 -3.12
N THR A 24 -2.58 6.18 -4.39
CA THR A 24 -1.69 7.03 -5.18
C THR A 24 -2.41 7.66 -6.37
N ASN A 25 -2.02 8.89 -6.73
CA ASN A 25 -2.43 9.51 -7.98
C ASN A 25 -1.67 8.98 -9.22
N ASN A 26 -0.62 8.16 -9.02
CA ASN A 26 0.18 7.61 -10.11
C ASN A 26 0.58 6.16 -9.81
N ILE A 27 -0.29 5.24 -10.20
CA ILE A 27 -0.11 3.80 -9.96
C ILE A 27 1.11 3.24 -10.70
N ALA A 28 1.36 3.68 -11.93
CA ALA A 28 2.49 3.19 -12.74
C ALA A 28 3.83 3.45 -12.05
N ARG A 29 4.05 4.69 -11.57
CA ARG A 29 5.26 5.05 -10.82
C ARG A 29 5.38 4.23 -9.54
N ARG A 30 4.28 4.07 -8.80
CA ARG A 30 4.29 3.37 -7.51
C ARG A 30 4.59 1.88 -7.67
N LEU A 31 4.02 1.22 -8.67
CA LEU A 31 4.33 -0.18 -8.98
C LEU A 31 5.78 -0.38 -9.43
N ALA A 32 6.34 0.56 -10.19
CA ALA A 32 7.75 0.52 -10.56
C ALA A 32 8.66 0.60 -9.33
N GLN A 33 8.39 1.53 -8.41
CA GLN A 33 9.14 1.66 -7.15
C GLN A 33 9.10 0.37 -6.32
N HIS A 34 7.94 -0.28 -6.20
CA HIS A 34 7.81 -1.57 -5.51
C HIS A 34 8.57 -2.69 -6.22
N ARG A 35 8.55 -2.72 -7.56
CA ARG A 35 9.23 -3.74 -8.36
C ARG A 35 10.75 -3.63 -8.26
N TYR A 36 11.29 -2.42 -8.21
CA TYR A 36 12.73 -2.16 -8.12
C TYR A 36 13.23 -1.99 -6.67
N GLY A 37 12.33 -2.00 -5.67
CA GLY A 37 12.71 -1.83 -4.27
C GLY A 37 13.22 -0.42 -3.94
N GLU A 38 12.76 0.59 -4.68
CA GLU A 38 13.15 2.00 -4.53
C GLU A 38 12.40 2.71 -3.40
N ALA A 39 11.25 2.19 -3.00
CA ALA A 39 10.51 2.70 -1.86
C ALA A 39 11.04 2.04 -0.56
N GLU A 40 11.85 2.76 0.20
CA GLU A 40 12.28 2.29 1.53
C GLU A 40 11.07 2.07 2.47
N GLY A 41 11.17 1.09 3.37
CA GLY A 41 10.14 0.79 4.37
C GLY A 41 9.48 -0.59 4.23
N PHE A 42 8.25 -0.72 4.72
CA PHE A 42 7.50 -1.98 4.86
C PHE A 42 7.41 -2.76 3.54
N THR A 43 7.07 -2.07 2.46
CA THR A 43 6.85 -2.70 1.15
C THR A 43 8.12 -3.32 0.58
N LYS A 44 9.27 -2.68 0.79
CA LYS A 44 10.60 -3.24 0.46
C LYS A 44 10.99 -4.37 1.42
N ARG A 45 10.81 -4.19 2.74
CA ARG A 45 11.12 -5.21 3.77
C ARG A 45 10.44 -6.54 3.45
N TYR A 46 9.17 -6.51 3.06
CA TYR A 46 8.37 -7.70 2.75
C TYR A 46 8.31 -8.04 1.26
N HIS A 47 9.04 -7.34 0.40
CA HIS A 47 9.10 -7.57 -1.05
C HIS A 47 7.70 -7.58 -1.71
N LEU A 48 6.90 -6.56 -1.43
CA LEU A 48 5.51 -6.42 -1.90
C LEU A 48 5.44 -5.93 -3.35
N ASN A 49 5.82 -6.81 -4.29
CA ASN A 49 5.95 -6.47 -5.71
C ASN A 49 4.89 -7.12 -6.63
N ARG A 50 3.87 -7.77 -6.06
CA ARG A 50 2.76 -8.39 -6.83
C ARG A 50 1.45 -7.67 -6.56
N LEU A 51 0.86 -7.06 -7.57
CA LEU A 51 -0.44 -6.43 -7.44
C LEU A 51 -1.56 -7.50 -7.47
N VAL A 52 -2.49 -7.44 -6.52
CA VAL A 52 -3.66 -8.35 -6.48
C VAL A 52 -4.99 -7.64 -6.64
N TRP A 53 -5.04 -6.34 -6.37
CA TRP A 53 -6.25 -5.54 -6.55
C TRP A 53 -5.89 -4.09 -6.86
N LEU A 54 -6.66 -3.47 -7.74
CA LEU A 54 -6.51 -2.09 -8.17
C LEU A 54 -7.90 -1.54 -8.51
N ASP A 55 -8.20 -0.35 -8.01
CA ASP A 55 -9.45 0.35 -8.31
C ASP A 55 -9.20 1.86 -8.41
N LEU A 56 -10.04 2.52 -9.20
CA LEU A 56 -10.04 3.96 -9.34
C LEU A 56 -11.09 4.54 -8.40
N SER A 57 -10.65 5.40 -7.49
CA SER A 57 -11.52 6.19 -6.63
C SER A 57 -11.59 7.62 -7.16
N ASP A 58 -12.80 8.05 -7.50
CA ASP A 58 -13.08 9.43 -7.91
C ASP A 58 -13.34 10.34 -6.69
N ASP A 59 -13.39 9.73 -5.50
CA ASP A 59 -13.70 10.38 -4.23
C ASP A 59 -12.51 10.35 -3.28
N TRP A 60 -11.95 11.53 -3.02
CA TRP A 60 -10.83 11.70 -2.10
C TRP A 60 -11.27 11.72 -0.63
N GLU A 61 -12.56 11.96 -0.34
CA GLU A 61 -13.09 12.00 1.03
C GLU A 61 -13.27 10.59 1.61
N GLN A 62 -13.47 9.58 0.75
CA GLN A 62 -13.49 8.18 1.14
C GLN A 62 -12.10 7.57 1.34
N GLN A 63 -11.03 8.34 1.14
CA GLN A 63 -9.69 7.87 1.48
C GLN A 63 -9.65 7.57 2.99
N PRO A 64 -9.11 6.40 3.39
CA PRO A 64 -8.81 6.15 4.79
C PRO A 64 -7.94 7.31 5.28
N LYS A 65 -8.36 7.99 6.35
CA LYS A 65 -7.63 9.12 6.95
C LYS A 65 -6.31 8.69 7.64
N PHE A 66 -5.64 7.69 7.09
CA PHE A 66 -4.31 7.22 7.47
C PHE A 66 -3.20 8.19 7.05
N TYR A 67 -3.45 9.03 6.04
CA TYR A 67 -2.41 9.81 5.33
C TYR A 67 -1.96 11.12 5.99
N ASP A 68 -2.60 11.59 7.07
CA ASP A 68 -2.09 12.74 7.83
C ASP A 68 -0.83 12.43 8.66
N ARG A 69 -0.28 11.22 8.52
CA ARG A 69 1.00 10.84 9.11
C ARG A 69 2.07 10.68 8.02
N PRO A 70 3.04 11.60 7.96
CA PRO A 70 4.10 11.53 6.98
C PRO A 70 4.96 10.29 7.28
N TRP A 71 4.90 9.28 6.43
CA TRP A 71 5.87 8.17 6.25
C TRP A 71 6.24 7.24 7.44
N GLU A 72 5.77 7.47 8.68
CA GLU A 72 6.23 6.72 9.87
C GLU A 72 5.20 5.81 10.57
N THR A 73 3.94 5.71 10.14
CA THR A 73 2.90 4.97 10.90
C THR A 73 2.39 3.68 10.24
N GLU A 74 3.28 2.94 9.55
CA GLU A 74 2.95 1.65 8.92
C GLU A 74 3.67 0.45 9.54
N GLU A 75 3.94 0.51 10.85
CA GLU A 75 3.92 -0.67 11.73
C GLU A 75 2.49 -0.86 12.27
N MET A 76 1.44 -0.70 11.44
CA MET A 76 0.04 -0.64 11.92
C MET A 76 -0.92 -1.69 11.35
N THR A 77 -0.42 -2.83 10.90
CA THR A 77 -1.21 -4.08 10.95
C THR A 77 -0.32 -5.29 11.18
N ARG A 78 -0.24 -5.72 12.45
CA ARG A 78 0.12 -7.07 12.92
C ARG A 78 1.61 -7.47 12.88
N ASP A 79 2.39 -7.01 13.85
CA ASP A 79 3.46 -7.83 14.45
C ASP A 79 3.10 -8.25 15.90
N SER A 80 1.81 -8.52 16.18
CA SER A 80 1.42 -8.96 17.53
C SER A 80 0.11 -9.77 17.53
N SER A 81 0.15 -11.01 17.06
CA SER A 81 -0.59 -12.09 17.75
C SER A 81 0.05 -13.44 17.42
N ARG A 82 0.82 -13.95 18.40
CA ARG A 82 0.96 -15.37 18.79
C ARG A 82 1.43 -16.32 17.67
N GLY A 83 2.65 -16.84 17.76
CA GLY A 83 2.97 -17.81 18.81
C GLY A 83 2.06 -19.02 18.61
N SER A 84 2.44 -19.87 17.65
CA SER A 84 1.86 -21.19 17.44
C SER A 84 1.90 -21.98 18.75
N GLU A 85 0.73 -22.44 19.19
CA GLU A 85 0.62 -23.62 20.06
C GLU A 85 1.26 -24.85 19.40
#